data_AF-R1F436-F1
#
_entry.id   AF-R1F436-F1
#
_cell.length_a   1.000
_cell.length_b   1.000
_cell.length_c   1.000
_cell.angle_alpha   90.00
_cell.angle_beta   90.00
_cell.angle_gamma   90.00
#
_symmetry.space_group_name_H-M   'P 1'
#
loop_
_entity.id
_entity.type
_entity.pdbx_description
1 polymer ?
#
loop_
_entity_poly.entity_id
_entity_poly.type
_entity_poly.pdbx_seq_one_letter_code
_entity_poly.pdbx_strand_id
1 'polypeptide(L)'
;DQLLKDAAELEAAEKEARTPNLTLAGKYAPREGSAFDGLAKRLSTHLFGNKNEAASARKYRKLVASLNRALFTTEVLMAANRWAEIEFARVSSLCLQRSRKAFLNEALKGKLAPAQEETGNRHPEDEQRVAARHNLRKALLEKGAKAVKGKQLYPHEIAQKCMRGGRTELSTLEADLMHAQWEAMREGVKEAMAAAAAAREAAVAEAAGEGAPLEAVAALRAALPKPVDLGKLVPLIDVSGSMVGTPMEAAIGLGLVVAELPTPPSATAPSPSSRARSAGAAGCQLGRVDRL
;
A
#
# COMPACT_ATOMS: atom_id res chain seq x y z
N ASP A 1 14.10 21.03 -14.66
CA ASP A 1 15.31 20.79 -13.85
C ASP A 1 15.47 19.35 -13.36
N GLN A 2 14.53 18.76 -12.61
CA GLN A 2 14.75 17.43 -12.01
C GLN A 2 15.08 16.31 -13.02
N LEU A 3 14.40 16.25 -14.18
CA LEU A 3 14.70 15.24 -15.21
C LEU A 3 16.12 15.33 -15.76
N LEU A 4 16.70 16.53 -15.82
CA LEU A 4 18.09 16.71 -16.25
C LEU A 4 19.07 16.35 -15.13
N LYS A 5 18.72 16.62 -13.87
CA LYS A 5 19.50 16.18 -12.71
C LYS A 5 19.57 14.65 -12.65
N ASP A 6 18.43 13.98 -12.81
CA ASP A 6 18.36 12.51 -12.85
C ASP A 6 19.16 11.94 -14.03
N ALA A 7 19.20 12.62 -15.17
CA ALA A 7 19.99 12.19 -16.32
C ALA A 7 21.49 12.35 -16.10
N ALA A 8 21.92 13.46 -15.51
CA ALA A 8 23.31 13.67 -15.13
C ALA A 8 23.77 12.64 -14.07
N GLU A 9 22.91 12.34 -13.10
CA GLU A 9 23.14 11.29 -12.10
C GLU A 9 23.24 9.90 -12.74
N LEU A 10 22.39 9.60 -13.74
CA LEU A 10 22.48 8.35 -14.49
C LEU A 10 23.82 8.23 -15.22
N GLU A 11 24.24 9.29 -15.93
CA GLU A 11 25.53 9.31 -16.64
C GLU A 11 26.72 9.22 -15.67
N ALA A 12 26.66 9.86 -14.51
CA ALA A 12 27.70 9.77 -13.48
C ALA A 12 27.79 8.36 -12.89
N ALA A 13 26.64 7.76 -12.56
CA ALA A 13 26.57 6.41 -12.03
C ALA A 13 27.09 5.36 -13.02
N GLU A 14 26.80 5.51 -14.32
CA GLU A 14 27.33 4.66 -15.37
C GLU A 14 28.86 4.74 -15.47
N LYS A 15 29.45 5.95 -15.35
CA LYS A 15 30.91 6.14 -15.35
C LYS A 15 31.58 5.52 -14.11
N GLU A 16 30.90 5.58 -12.97
CA GLU A 16 31.38 5.07 -11.69
C GLU A 16 31.01 3.59 -11.47
N ALA A 17 30.35 2.94 -12.44
CA ALA A 17 29.83 1.57 -12.35
C ALA A 17 29.02 1.30 -11.07
N ARG A 18 28.23 2.29 -10.63
CA ARG A 18 27.37 2.20 -9.44
C ARG A 18 25.88 2.25 -9.79
N THR A 19 25.04 1.86 -8.83
CA THR A 19 23.60 2.01 -8.97
C THR A 19 23.22 3.50 -8.93
N PRO A 20 22.45 4.02 -9.91
CA PRO A 20 22.05 5.42 -9.93
C PRO A 20 20.97 5.70 -8.90
N ASN A 21 21.08 6.83 -8.18
CA ASN A 21 20.05 7.27 -7.24
C ASN A 21 19.06 8.22 -7.91
N LEU A 22 18.09 7.64 -8.62
CA LEU A 22 17.15 8.40 -9.44
C LEU A 22 15.85 8.71 -8.69
N THR A 23 15.27 9.88 -8.97
CA THR A 23 13.91 10.20 -8.51
C THR A 23 12.85 9.54 -9.41
N LEU A 24 11.60 9.54 -8.95
CA LEU A 24 10.48 9.05 -9.77
C LEU A 24 10.05 10.02 -10.88
N ALA A 25 10.76 11.13 -11.10
CA ALA A 25 10.41 12.11 -12.12
C ALA A 25 10.30 11.48 -13.50
N GLY A 26 11.19 10.55 -13.86
CA GLY A 26 11.10 9.82 -15.13
C GLY A 26 9.81 9.01 -15.30
N LYS A 27 9.28 8.41 -14.22
CA LYS A 27 8.03 7.63 -14.23
C LYS A 27 6.81 8.52 -14.45
N TYR A 28 6.77 9.66 -13.77
CA TYR A 28 5.63 10.59 -13.79
C TYR A 28 5.71 11.67 -14.87
N ALA A 29 6.81 11.71 -15.64
CA ALA A 29 6.97 12.62 -16.75
C ALA A 29 5.85 12.41 -17.80
N PRO A 30 5.16 13.48 -18.25
CA PRO A 30 4.10 13.39 -19.23
C PRO A 30 4.65 12.89 -20.57
N ARG A 31 3.86 12.08 -21.28
CA ARG A 31 4.27 11.46 -22.55
C ARG A 31 3.49 12.03 -23.74
N GLU A 32 4.12 12.00 -24.90
CA GLU A 32 3.46 12.30 -26.18
C GLU A 32 2.27 11.35 -26.40
N GLY A 33 1.16 11.87 -26.92
CA GLY A 33 -0.06 11.10 -27.17
C GLY A 33 -0.86 10.70 -25.93
N SER A 34 -0.48 11.20 -24.74
CA SER A 34 -1.24 11.02 -23.50
C SER A 34 -2.22 12.17 -23.24
N ALA A 35 -3.06 12.07 -22.21
CA ALA A 35 -3.91 13.17 -21.75
C ALA A 35 -3.12 14.46 -21.43
N PHE A 36 -1.82 14.35 -21.15
CA PHE A 36 -0.91 15.46 -20.86
C PHE A 36 0.04 15.78 -22.03
N ASP A 37 -0.32 15.44 -23.28
CA ASP A 37 0.49 15.69 -24.47
C ASP A 37 0.94 17.17 -24.60
N GLY A 38 0.04 18.10 -24.31
CA GLY A 38 0.36 19.54 -24.31
C GLY A 38 1.46 19.90 -23.31
N LEU A 39 1.49 19.25 -22.14
CA LEU A 39 2.55 19.45 -21.15
C LEU A 39 3.86 18.79 -21.59
N ALA A 40 3.80 17.61 -22.21
CA ALA A 40 4.97 16.94 -22.78
C ALA A 40 5.65 17.81 -23.86
N LYS A 41 4.87 18.46 -24.73
CA LYS A 41 5.37 19.41 -25.74
C LYS A 41 6.03 20.63 -25.10
N ARG A 42 5.40 21.24 -24.10
CA ARG A 42 5.98 22.39 -23.38
C ARG A 42 7.27 22.03 -22.65
N LEU A 43 7.33 20.85 -22.03
CA LEU A 43 8.54 20.38 -21.35
C LEU A 43 9.66 20.06 -22.35
N SER A 44 9.35 19.42 -23.47
CA SER A 44 10.38 19.10 -24.47
C SER A 44 11.01 20.36 -25.07
N THR A 45 10.21 21.38 -25.38
CA THR A 45 10.72 22.66 -25.89
C THR A 45 11.46 23.46 -24.82
N HIS A 46 11.01 23.41 -23.56
CA HIS A 46 11.71 24.06 -22.46
C HIS A 46 13.08 23.42 -22.18
N LEU A 47 13.19 22.09 -22.22
CA LEU A 47 14.44 21.37 -21.91
C LEU A 47 15.44 21.35 -23.06
N PHE A 48 14.96 21.26 -24.31
CA PHE A 48 15.83 21.05 -25.48
C PHE A 48 15.78 22.17 -26.52
N GLY A 49 15.00 23.23 -26.26
CA GLY A 49 14.82 24.39 -27.12
C GLY A 49 13.68 24.23 -28.13
N ASN A 50 13.33 25.33 -28.79
CA ASN A 50 12.21 25.41 -29.74
C ASN A 50 12.63 25.54 -31.22
N LYS A 51 13.93 25.41 -31.53
CA LYS A 51 14.42 25.58 -32.92
C LYS A 51 13.95 24.47 -33.85
N ASN A 52 13.77 23.25 -33.31
CA ASN A 52 13.24 22.11 -34.04
C ASN A 52 12.42 21.25 -33.07
N GLU A 53 11.11 21.49 -33.04
CA GLU A 53 10.19 20.82 -32.12
C GLU A 53 10.25 19.29 -32.24
N ALA A 54 10.38 18.76 -33.46
CA ALA A 54 10.47 17.32 -33.68
C ALA A 54 11.76 16.72 -33.09
N ALA A 55 12.88 17.44 -33.17
CA ALA A 55 14.13 17.02 -32.55
C ALA A 55 14.05 17.09 -31.01
N SER A 56 13.47 18.15 -30.46
CA SER A 56 13.27 18.32 -29.01
C SER A 56 12.36 17.24 -28.42
N ALA A 57 11.24 16.94 -29.11
CA ALA A 57 10.33 15.84 -28.80
C ALA A 57 11.07 14.48 -28.77
N ARG A 58 11.89 14.18 -29.79
CA ARG A 58 12.70 12.94 -29.82
C ARG A 58 13.70 12.86 -28.66
N LYS A 59 14.41 13.96 -28.34
CA LYS A 59 15.35 14.01 -27.21
C LYS A 59 14.63 13.76 -25.89
N TYR A 60 13.48 14.39 -25.70
CA TYR A 60 12.66 14.20 -24.52
C TYR A 60 12.16 12.75 -24.38
N ARG A 61 11.67 12.13 -25.45
CA ARG A 61 11.28 10.71 -25.42
C ARG A 61 12.45 9.80 -25.07
N LYS A 62 13.64 10.04 -25.61
CA LYS A 62 14.85 9.26 -25.29
C LYS A 62 15.24 9.42 -23.81
N LEU A 63 15.22 10.65 -23.29
CA LEU A 63 15.49 10.96 -21.88
C LEU A 63 14.53 10.21 -20.95
N VAL A 64 13.23 10.33 -21.20
CA VAL A 64 12.22 9.65 -20.37
C VAL A 64 12.37 8.13 -20.48
N ALA A 65 12.64 7.59 -21.66
CA ALA A 65 12.84 6.16 -21.86
C ALA A 65 14.09 5.62 -21.13
N SER A 66 15.23 6.32 -21.16
CA SER A 66 16.44 5.91 -20.45
C SER A 66 16.23 5.92 -18.93
N LEU A 67 15.63 6.99 -18.40
CA LEU A 67 15.32 7.09 -16.98
C LEU A 67 14.36 5.97 -16.52
N ASN A 68 13.30 5.67 -17.29
CA ASN A 68 12.37 4.59 -16.92
C ASN A 68 13.03 3.20 -16.95
N ARG A 69 14.00 2.98 -17.84
CA ARG A 69 14.79 1.74 -17.90
C ARG A 69 15.67 1.60 -16.66
N ALA A 70 16.41 2.65 -16.30
CA ALA A 70 17.26 2.66 -15.11
C ALA A 70 16.45 2.57 -13.80
N LEU A 71 15.23 3.13 -13.79
CA LEU A 71 14.28 3.01 -12.68
C LEU A 71 13.64 1.63 -12.56
N PHE A 72 13.87 0.71 -13.51
CA PHE A 72 13.17 -0.58 -13.61
C PHE A 72 11.66 -0.42 -13.47
N THR A 73 11.11 0.55 -14.21
CA THR A 73 9.69 0.87 -14.15
C THR A 73 8.89 -0.36 -14.57
N THR A 74 7.99 -0.81 -13.70
CA THR A 74 7.20 -2.04 -13.88
C THR A 74 6.53 -2.14 -15.22
N GLU A 75 5.91 -1.06 -15.66
CA GLU A 75 5.15 -0.99 -16.89
C GLU A 75 6.04 -1.21 -18.12
N VAL A 76 7.33 -0.81 -18.05
CA VAL A 76 8.33 -1.08 -19.09
C VAL A 76 8.71 -2.55 -19.12
N LEU A 77 8.94 -3.18 -17.95
CA LEU A 77 9.24 -4.61 -17.85
C LEU A 77 8.06 -5.47 -18.35
N MET A 78 6.84 -5.10 -17.96
CA MET A 78 5.60 -5.77 -18.40
C MET A 78 5.42 -5.68 -19.92
N ALA A 79 5.66 -4.50 -20.51
CA ALA A 79 5.55 -4.30 -21.96
C ALA A 79 6.64 -5.05 -22.75
N ALA A 80 7.82 -5.25 -22.16
CA ALA A 80 8.92 -6.00 -22.76
C ALA A 80 8.83 -7.53 -22.53
N ASN A 81 7.75 -8.02 -21.90
CA ASN A 81 7.60 -9.40 -21.45
C ASN A 81 8.70 -9.92 -20.50
N ARG A 82 9.33 -9.02 -19.73
CA ARG A 82 10.40 -9.33 -18.76
C ARG A 82 9.82 -9.43 -17.35
N TRP A 83 8.89 -10.35 -17.14
CA TRP A 83 8.14 -10.45 -15.89
C TRP A 83 8.99 -10.99 -14.72
N ALA A 84 9.95 -11.88 -14.99
CA ALA A 84 10.82 -12.45 -13.98
C ALA A 84 11.70 -11.40 -13.27
N GLU A 85 11.98 -10.28 -13.95
CA GLU A 85 12.83 -9.19 -13.44
C GLU A 85 12.08 -8.19 -12.55
N ILE A 86 10.78 -8.39 -12.33
CA ILE A 86 9.98 -7.45 -11.55
C ILE A 86 10.34 -7.55 -10.06
N GLU A 87 10.91 -6.47 -9.53
CA GLU A 87 11.19 -6.32 -8.10
C GLU A 87 9.96 -5.77 -7.36
N PHE A 88 9.17 -6.64 -6.73
CA PHE A 88 7.89 -6.29 -6.09
C PHE A 88 7.98 -5.19 -5.02
N ALA A 89 9.13 -5.05 -4.35
CA ALA A 89 9.37 -3.99 -3.37
C ALA A 89 9.40 -2.57 -4.00
N ARG A 90 9.73 -2.46 -5.29
CA ARG A 90 9.78 -1.17 -6.00
C ARG A 90 8.43 -0.78 -6.58
N VAL A 91 7.58 -1.76 -6.86
CA VAL A 91 6.26 -1.59 -7.45
C VAL A 91 5.40 -0.70 -6.55
N SER A 92 4.87 0.38 -7.12
CA SER A 92 3.93 1.24 -6.41
C SER A 92 2.65 0.48 -6.08
N SER A 93 2.07 0.74 -4.90
CA SER A 93 0.86 0.09 -4.39
C SER A 93 -0.29 0.07 -5.41
N LEU A 94 -0.53 1.20 -6.09
CA LEU A 94 -1.60 1.33 -7.08
C LEU A 94 -1.36 0.48 -8.35
N CYS A 95 -0.11 0.38 -8.81
CA CYS A 95 0.25 -0.51 -9.93
C CYS A 95 0.04 -1.97 -9.52
N LEU A 96 0.47 -2.33 -8.30
CA LEU A 96 0.27 -3.66 -7.74
C LEU A 96 -1.21 -4.03 -7.68
N GLN A 97 -2.06 -3.14 -7.17
CA GLN A 97 -3.52 -3.31 -7.11
C GLN A 97 -4.17 -3.49 -8.49
N ARG A 98 -3.83 -2.62 -9.45
CA ARG A 98 -4.42 -2.64 -10.81
C ARG A 98 -3.98 -3.85 -11.62
N SER A 99 -2.73 -4.25 -11.49
CA SER A 99 -2.13 -5.33 -12.28
C SER A 99 -1.94 -6.63 -11.50
N ARG A 100 -2.52 -6.76 -10.30
CA ARG A 100 -2.35 -7.94 -9.42
C ARG A 100 -2.58 -9.27 -10.13
N LYS A 101 -3.68 -9.40 -10.89
CA LYS A 101 -4.01 -10.63 -11.61
C LYS A 101 -2.96 -10.95 -12.68
N ALA A 102 -2.32 -9.94 -13.28
CA ALA A 102 -1.23 -10.15 -14.22
C ALA A 102 0.06 -10.63 -13.52
N PHE A 103 0.37 -10.10 -12.33
CA PHE A 103 1.53 -10.55 -11.53
C PHE A 103 1.34 -11.95 -10.95
N LEU A 104 0.11 -12.29 -10.57
CA LEU A 104 -0.28 -13.62 -10.09
C LEU A 104 -0.45 -14.63 -11.22
N ASN A 105 -0.36 -14.23 -12.49
CA ASN A 105 -0.68 -15.08 -13.64
C ASN A 105 -2.09 -15.70 -13.59
N GLU A 106 -3.07 -14.92 -13.13
CA GLU A 106 -4.45 -15.34 -12.95
C GLU A 106 -5.40 -14.67 -13.94
N ALA A 107 -6.38 -15.44 -14.41
CA ALA A 107 -7.45 -14.95 -15.26
C ALA A 107 -8.35 -13.97 -14.49
N LEU A 108 -8.93 -13.00 -15.20
CA LEU A 108 -9.83 -12.01 -14.60
C LEU A 108 -11.18 -12.60 -14.17
N LYS A 109 -11.56 -13.74 -14.75
CA LYS A 109 -12.82 -14.44 -14.51
C LYS A 109 -12.52 -15.90 -14.17
N GLY A 110 -13.34 -16.46 -13.28
CA GLY A 110 -13.21 -17.83 -12.83
C GLY A 110 -12.40 -17.97 -11.54
N LYS A 111 -12.36 -19.20 -11.03
CA LYS A 111 -11.60 -19.58 -9.84
C LYS A 111 -10.31 -20.28 -10.26
N LEU A 112 -9.26 -20.10 -9.47
CA LEU A 112 -8.01 -20.84 -9.64
C LEU A 112 -8.22 -22.25 -9.09
N ALA A 113 -7.90 -23.28 -9.87
CA ALA A 113 -7.94 -24.65 -9.38
C ALA A 113 -6.69 -24.94 -8.52
N PRO A 114 -6.75 -25.87 -7.54
CA PRO A 114 -5.59 -26.20 -6.71
C PRO A 114 -4.35 -26.64 -7.50
N ALA A 115 -4.53 -27.36 -8.62
CA ALA A 115 -3.43 -27.77 -9.48
C ALA A 115 -2.74 -26.59 -10.21
N GLN A 116 -3.39 -25.43 -10.28
CA GLN A 116 -2.89 -24.22 -10.94
C GLN A 116 -2.32 -23.22 -9.93
N GLU A 117 -2.21 -23.59 -8.66
CA GLU A 117 -1.74 -22.72 -7.58
C GLU A 117 -0.24 -22.37 -7.72
N GLU A 118 0.52 -23.22 -8.41
CA GLU A 118 1.93 -23.00 -8.68
C GLU A 118 2.14 -22.04 -9.85
N THR A 119 1.54 -22.33 -11.01
CA THR A 119 1.79 -21.61 -12.26
C THR A 119 0.83 -20.44 -12.51
N GLY A 120 -0.38 -20.49 -11.97
CA GLY A 120 -1.52 -19.68 -12.40
C GLY A 120 -2.28 -20.31 -13.58
N ASN A 121 -3.38 -19.68 -13.99
CA ASN A 121 -4.29 -20.19 -15.04
C ASN A 121 -4.38 -19.31 -16.29
N ARG A 122 -3.66 -18.19 -16.34
CA ARG A 122 -3.71 -17.27 -17.49
C ARG A 122 -2.70 -17.64 -18.58
N HIS A 123 -1.45 -17.81 -18.20
CA HIS A 123 -0.35 -18.20 -19.08
C HIS A 123 0.55 -19.23 -18.37
N PRO A 124 0.05 -20.45 -18.08
CA PRO A 124 0.76 -21.44 -17.26
C PRO A 124 2.08 -21.93 -17.89
N GLU A 125 2.21 -21.84 -19.20
CA GLU A 125 3.41 -22.29 -19.94
C GLU A 125 4.44 -21.16 -20.17
N ASP A 126 4.11 -19.92 -19.79
CA ASP A 126 5.03 -18.78 -19.94
C ASP A 126 5.96 -18.70 -18.72
N GLU A 127 7.22 -19.08 -18.91
CA GLU A 127 8.25 -19.09 -17.86
C GLU A 127 8.42 -17.72 -17.18
N GLN A 128 8.31 -16.61 -17.92
CA GLN A 128 8.44 -15.27 -17.35
C GLN A 128 7.28 -14.98 -16.39
N ARG A 129 6.07 -15.40 -16.75
CA ARG A 129 4.86 -15.21 -15.94
C ARG A 129 4.88 -16.06 -14.68
N VAL A 130 5.26 -17.33 -14.83
CA VAL A 130 5.39 -18.27 -13.72
C VAL A 130 6.48 -17.80 -12.76
N ALA A 131 7.65 -17.40 -13.26
CA ALA A 131 8.73 -16.83 -12.45
C ALA A 131 8.29 -15.60 -11.66
N ALA A 132 7.52 -14.68 -12.26
CA ALA A 132 7.00 -13.52 -11.55
C ALA A 132 6.04 -13.91 -10.40
N ARG A 133 5.19 -14.90 -10.62
CA ARG A 133 4.31 -15.46 -9.58
C ARG A 133 5.13 -16.05 -8.43
N HIS A 134 6.15 -16.85 -8.73
CA HIS A 134 7.05 -17.41 -7.71
C HIS A 134 7.82 -16.33 -6.95
N ASN A 135 8.32 -15.32 -7.65
CA ASN A 135 9.05 -14.20 -7.03
C ASN A 135 8.15 -13.41 -6.07
N LEU A 136 6.88 -13.19 -6.43
CA LEU A 136 5.92 -12.54 -5.53
C LEU A 136 5.62 -13.42 -4.31
N ARG A 137 5.34 -14.72 -4.53
CA ARG A 137 5.08 -15.67 -3.43
C ARG A 137 6.26 -15.73 -2.47
N LYS A 138 7.48 -15.88 -2.99
CA LYS A 138 8.72 -15.89 -2.21
C LYS A 138 8.89 -14.58 -1.43
N ALA A 139 8.71 -13.44 -2.09
CA ALA A 139 8.84 -12.13 -1.43
C ALA A 139 7.84 -11.97 -0.27
N LEU A 140 6.58 -12.39 -0.45
CA LEU A 140 5.56 -12.34 0.59
C LEU A 140 5.89 -13.27 1.76
N LEU A 141 6.34 -14.50 1.49
CA LEU A 141 6.75 -15.45 2.53
C LEU A 141 7.96 -14.96 3.34
N GLU A 142 8.96 -14.36 2.68
CA GLU A 142 10.20 -13.93 3.34
C GLU A 142 10.08 -12.58 4.05
N LYS A 143 9.30 -11.64 3.48
CA LYS A 143 9.30 -10.23 3.90
C LYS A 143 7.93 -9.73 4.39
N GLY A 144 6.85 -10.51 4.24
CA GLY A 144 5.50 -10.13 4.66
C GLY A 144 5.09 -8.75 4.15
N ALA A 145 4.59 -7.90 5.06
CA ALA A 145 4.24 -6.50 4.77
C ALA A 145 5.36 -5.66 4.12
N LYS A 146 6.64 -5.99 4.33
CA LYS A 146 7.78 -5.27 3.73
C LYS A 146 8.05 -5.69 2.29
N ALA A 147 7.44 -6.77 1.81
CA ALA A 147 7.59 -7.25 0.44
C ALA A 147 6.99 -6.29 -0.60
N VAL A 148 5.93 -5.58 -0.20
CA VAL A 148 5.07 -4.81 -1.11
C VAL A 148 4.73 -3.45 -0.53
N LYS A 149 4.49 -2.47 -1.39
CA LYS A 149 4.00 -1.15 -0.94
C LYS A 149 2.51 -1.21 -0.66
N GLY A 150 2.11 -0.86 0.55
CA GLY A 150 0.70 -0.76 0.97
C GLY A 150 0.32 0.53 1.72
N LYS A 151 1.29 1.27 2.29
CA LYS A 151 1.06 2.45 3.15
C LYS A 151 0.14 3.54 2.60
N GLN A 152 0.10 3.71 1.27
CA GLN A 152 -0.69 4.75 0.59
C GLN A 152 -2.07 4.28 0.13
N LEU A 153 -2.41 3.01 0.36
CA LEU A 153 -3.72 2.48 0.01
C LEU A 153 -4.75 2.91 1.04
N TYR A 154 -5.96 3.16 0.56
CA TYR A 154 -7.09 3.37 1.45
C TYR A 154 -7.69 2.01 1.87
N PRO A 155 -8.22 1.88 3.09
CA PRO A 155 -8.76 0.61 3.58
C PRO A 155 -9.83 0.00 2.66
N HIS A 156 -10.68 0.83 2.06
CA HIS A 156 -11.75 0.39 1.17
C HIS A 156 -11.23 -0.25 -0.13
N GLU A 157 -10.04 0.16 -0.61
CA GLU A 157 -9.44 -0.41 -1.83
C GLU A 157 -9.08 -1.89 -1.64
N ILE A 158 -8.69 -2.28 -0.42
CA ILE A 158 -8.39 -3.66 -0.04
C ILE A 158 -9.70 -4.38 0.34
N ALA A 159 -10.52 -3.77 1.20
CA ALA A 159 -11.78 -4.36 1.67
C ALA A 159 -12.69 -4.75 0.49
N GLN A 160 -12.79 -3.87 -0.52
CA GLN A 160 -13.54 -4.15 -1.75
C GLN A 160 -13.11 -5.47 -2.41
N LYS A 161 -11.82 -5.83 -2.38
CA LYS A 161 -11.34 -7.05 -3.04
C LYS A 161 -11.70 -8.28 -2.24
N CYS A 162 -11.63 -8.19 -0.91
CA CYS A 162 -12.00 -9.26 0.01
C CYS A 162 -13.52 -9.48 0.10
N MET A 163 -14.32 -8.43 -0.11
CA MET A 163 -15.79 -8.48 0.00
C MET A 163 -16.50 -9.13 -1.20
N ARG A 164 -15.78 -9.48 -2.28
CA ARG A 164 -16.42 -10.06 -3.47
C ARG A 164 -16.74 -11.55 -3.25
N GLY A 165 -18.00 -11.85 -2.92
CA GLY A 165 -18.47 -13.21 -2.70
C GLY A 165 -18.62 -14.06 -3.98
N GLY A 166 -18.58 -15.39 -3.81
CA GLY A 166 -19.00 -16.37 -4.82
C GLY A 166 -18.00 -16.63 -5.95
N ARG A 167 -18.19 -15.97 -7.11
CA ARG A 167 -17.53 -16.29 -8.40
C ARG A 167 -16.13 -15.67 -8.59
N THR A 168 -15.69 -14.83 -7.67
CA THR A 168 -14.42 -14.10 -7.71
C THR A 168 -13.72 -14.16 -6.35
N GLU A 169 -13.77 -15.34 -5.73
CA GLU A 169 -13.01 -15.63 -4.51
C GLU A 169 -11.51 -15.46 -4.78
N LEU A 170 -10.80 -14.90 -3.81
CA LEU A 170 -9.37 -14.67 -3.91
C LEU A 170 -8.64 -16.01 -3.96
N SER A 171 -7.58 -16.11 -4.77
CA SER A 171 -6.65 -17.24 -4.65
C SER A 171 -5.85 -17.12 -3.34
N THR A 172 -5.15 -18.18 -2.94
CA THR A 172 -4.32 -18.13 -1.71
C THR A 172 -3.29 -17.02 -1.79
N LEU A 173 -2.58 -16.93 -2.94
CA LEU A 173 -1.56 -15.91 -3.15
C LEU A 173 -2.14 -14.49 -3.28
N GLU A 174 -3.35 -14.34 -3.85
CA GLU A 174 -4.04 -13.04 -3.87
C GLU A 174 -4.44 -12.61 -2.45
N ALA A 175 -4.90 -13.54 -1.61
CA ALA A 175 -5.23 -13.28 -0.21
C ALA A 175 -3.97 -12.89 0.59
N ASP A 176 -2.87 -13.61 0.42
CA ASP A 176 -1.57 -13.29 1.04
C ASP A 176 -1.10 -11.88 0.65
N LEU A 177 -1.26 -11.51 -0.62
CA LEU A 177 -0.95 -10.16 -1.11
C LEU A 177 -1.86 -9.11 -0.45
N MET A 178 -3.17 -9.34 -0.36
CA MET A 178 -4.10 -8.40 0.29
C MET A 178 -3.77 -8.26 1.77
N HIS A 179 -3.42 -9.35 2.45
CA HIS A 179 -3.01 -9.34 3.85
C HIS A 179 -1.73 -8.52 4.06
N ALA A 180 -0.68 -8.76 3.26
CA ALA A 180 0.56 -7.98 3.34
C ALA A 180 0.35 -6.48 3.06
N GLN A 181 -0.51 -6.14 2.08
CA GLN A 181 -0.87 -4.74 1.82
C GLN A 181 -1.66 -4.12 2.96
N TRP A 182 -2.55 -4.88 3.60
CA TRP A 182 -3.33 -4.46 4.76
C TRP A 182 -2.44 -4.16 5.96
N GLU A 183 -1.52 -5.07 6.29
CA GLU A 183 -0.55 -4.86 7.36
C GLU A 183 0.32 -3.62 7.10
N ALA A 184 0.87 -3.48 5.88
CA ALA A 184 1.68 -2.31 5.52
C ALA A 184 0.89 -0.99 5.65
N MET A 185 -0.39 -1.01 5.28
CA MET A 185 -1.30 0.13 5.41
C MET A 185 -1.59 0.45 6.89
N ARG A 186 -1.85 -0.57 7.72
CA ARG A 186 -2.05 -0.42 9.17
C ARG A 186 -0.83 0.16 9.88
N GLU A 187 0.37 -0.32 9.55
CA GLU A 187 1.61 0.25 10.09
C GLU A 187 1.77 1.72 9.66
N GLY A 188 1.40 2.07 8.42
CA GLY A 188 1.34 3.46 7.98
C GLY A 188 0.37 4.32 8.80
N VAL A 189 -0.80 3.80 9.17
CA VAL A 189 -1.76 4.50 10.03
C VAL A 189 -1.19 4.72 11.43
N LYS A 190 -0.55 3.71 12.02
CA LYS A 190 0.11 3.84 13.34
C LYS A 190 1.22 4.89 13.32
N GLU A 191 2.09 4.85 12.30
CA GLU A 191 3.15 5.83 12.11
C GLU A 191 2.58 7.25 11.95
N ALA A 192 1.51 7.42 11.17
CA ALA A 192 0.86 8.71 10.97
C ALA A 192 0.24 9.25 12.27
N MET A 193 -0.40 8.39 13.08
CA MET A 193 -0.92 8.77 14.39
C MET A 193 0.20 9.19 15.35
N ALA A 194 1.31 8.44 15.40
CA ALA A 194 2.46 8.78 16.23
C ALA A 194 3.11 10.10 15.78
N ALA A 195 3.25 10.32 14.48
CA ALA A 195 3.76 11.57 13.93
C ALA A 195 2.85 12.76 14.24
N ALA A 196 1.52 12.59 14.17
CA ALA A 196 0.57 13.63 14.55
C ALA A 196 0.64 13.96 16.06
N ALA A 197 0.80 12.95 16.92
CA ALA A 197 1.01 13.15 18.35
C ALA A 197 2.32 13.90 18.64
N ALA A 198 3.42 13.51 17.99
CA ALA A 198 4.71 14.18 18.13
C ALA A 198 4.67 15.64 17.63
N ALA A 199 4.02 15.89 16.49
CA ALA A 199 3.85 17.24 15.94
C ALA A 199 3.03 18.14 16.89
N ARG A 200 2.01 17.58 17.55
CA ARG A 200 1.25 18.31 18.57
C ARG A 200 2.13 18.68 19.76
N GLU A 201 2.93 17.75 20.27
CA GLU A 201 3.83 18.00 21.39
C GLU A 201 4.92 19.03 21.04
N ALA A 202 5.46 18.98 19.81
CA ALA A 202 6.37 19.99 19.31
C ALA A 202 5.72 21.38 19.24
N ALA A 203 4.47 21.48 18.78
CA ALA A 203 3.75 22.74 18.76
C ALA A 203 3.47 23.31 20.17
N VAL A 204 3.22 22.43 21.16
CA VAL A 204 3.09 22.85 22.57
C VAL A 204 4.43 23.37 23.10
N ALA A 205 5.53 22.66 22.84
CA ALA A 205 6.85 23.07 23.29
C ALA A 205 7.30 24.41 22.68
N GLU A 206 7.07 24.59 21.38
CA GLU A 206 7.35 25.85 20.67
C GLU A 206 6.55 27.02 21.24
N ALA A 207 5.25 26.81 21.50
CA ALA A 207 4.39 27.84 22.07
C ALA A 207 4.71 28.17 23.54
N ALA A 208 5.24 27.22 24.30
CA ALA A 208 5.59 27.42 25.70
C ALA A 208 6.89 28.20 25.88
N GLY A 209 7.90 27.96 25.03
CA GLY A 209 9.24 28.51 25.18
C GLY A 209 10.08 27.81 26.27
N GLU A 210 11.39 28.08 26.30
CA GLU A 210 12.30 27.49 27.28
C GLU A 210 12.03 27.97 28.71
N GLY A 211 11.98 27.04 29.67
CA GLY A 211 11.77 27.36 31.09
C GLY A 211 10.32 27.67 31.47
N ALA A 212 9.35 27.42 30.58
CA ALA A 212 7.95 27.62 30.90
C ALA A 212 7.50 26.75 32.10
N PRO A 213 6.71 27.31 33.03
CA PRO A 213 6.16 26.53 34.13
C PRO A 213 5.24 25.42 33.59
N LEU A 214 5.25 24.25 34.26
CA LEU A 214 4.45 23.08 33.88
C LEU A 214 2.96 23.40 33.67
N GLU A 215 2.40 24.32 34.46
CA GLU A 215 1.01 24.79 34.33
C GLU A 215 0.74 25.48 32.99
N ALA A 216 1.68 26.28 32.49
CA ALA A 216 1.55 26.95 31.18
C ALA A 216 1.60 25.93 30.03
N VAL A 217 2.48 24.94 30.12
CA VAL A 217 2.56 23.82 29.17
C VAL A 217 1.26 23.00 29.16
N ALA A 218 0.69 22.74 30.35
CA ALA A 218 -0.57 22.02 30.48
C ALA A 218 -1.76 22.80 29.89
N ALA A 219 -1.82 24.12 30.12
CA ALA A 219 -2.84 24.99 29.55
C ALA A 219 -2.77 25.03 28.01
N LEU A 220 -1.57 25.13 27.44
CA LEU A 220 -1.34 25.09 25.99
C LEU A 220 -1.75 23.73 25.39
N ARG A 221 -1.42 22.61 26.05
CA ARG A 221 -1.85 21.27 25.60
C ARG A 221 -3.38 21.14 25.60
N ALA A 222 -4.05 21.72 26.60
CA ALA A 222 -5.51 21.71 26.73
C ALA A 222 -6.23 22.63 25.73
N ALA A 223 -5.58 23.71 25.30
CA ALA A 223 -6.11 24.62 24.28
C ALA A 223 -6.15 24.00 22.88
N LEU A 224 -5.28 23.02 22.59
CA LEU A 224 -5.28 22.28 21.34
C LEU A 224 -6.45 21.28 21.24
N PRO A 225 -7.09 21.12 20.07
CA PRO A 225 -8.18 20.15 19.87
C PRO A 225 -7.78 18.76 20.37
N LYS A 226 -8.62 18.08 21.17
CA LYS A 226 -8.28 16.75 21.71
C LYS A 226 -8.00 15.77 20.57
N PRO A 227 -6.92 14.96 20.65
CA PRO A 227 -6.61 14.02 19.59
C PRO A 227 -7.60 12.86 19.65
N VAL A 228 -8.02 12.36 18.49
CA VAL A 228 -8.81 11.13 18.43
C VAL A 228 -7.85 9.95 18.55
N ASP A 229 -7.91 9.26 19.68
CA ASP A 229 -7.16 8.04 19.91
C ASP A 229 -7.93 6.84 19.35
N LEU A 230 -7.61 6.44 18.12
CA LEU A 230 -8.27 5.33 17.44
C LEU A 230 -8.16 4.00 18.22
N GLY A 231 -7.14 3.82 19.07
CA GLY A 231 -6.96 2.61 19.88
C GLY A 231 -7.96 2.47 21.03
N LYS A 232 -8.71 3.52 21.35
CA LYS A 232 -9.75 3.53 22.40
C LYS A 232 -11.18 3.51 21.84
N LEU A 233 -11.32 3.36 20.52
CA LEU A 233 -12.62 3.34 19.87
C LEU A 233 -13.07 1.89 19.65
N VAL A 234 -14.37 1.65 19.87
CA VAL A 234 -15.04 0.43 19.42
C VAL A 234 -15.88 0.81 18.21
N PRO A 235 -15.53 0.35 17.00
CA PRO A 235 -16.24 0.73 15.80
C PRO A 235 -17.59 0.00 15.73
N LEU A 236 -18.68 0.75 15.55
CA LEU A 236 -19.97 0.22 15.14
C LEU A 236 -20.16 0.54 13.66
N ILE A 237 -20.18 -0.50 12.83
CA ILE A 237 -20.30 -0.37 11.37
C ILE A 237 -21.75 -0.65 10.99
N ASP A 238 -22.52 0.41 10.74
CA ASP A 238 -23.89 0.30 10.22
C ASP A 238 -23.87 0.38 8.69
N VAL A 239 -24.34 -0.68 8.03
CA VAL A 239 -24.50 -0.73 6.57
C VAL A 239 -25.92 -1.15 6.26
N SER A 240 -26.65 -0.31 5.52
CA SER A 240 -28.01 -0.62 5.09
C SER A 240 -27.99 -1.46 3.80
N GLY A 241 -29.09 -2.15 3.52
CA GLY A 241 -29.25 -2.89 2.25
C GLY A 241 -29.22 -2.01 0.99
N SER A 242 -29.34 -0.68 1.12
CA SER A 242 -29.20 0.27 0.02
C SER A 242 -27.77 0.75 -0.22
N MET A 243 -26.84 0.49 0.72
CA MET A 243 -25.44 0.84 0.56
C MET A 243 -24.73 -0.18 -0.33
N VAL A 244 -24.25 0.29 -1.49
CA VAL A 244 -23.52 -0.54 -2.46
C VAL A 244 -22.27 0.20 -2.93
N GLY A 245 -21.19 -0.53 -3.19
CA GLY A 245 -19.94 0.01 -3.71
C GLY A 245 -19.12 0.77 -2.65
N THR A 246 -18.43 1.83 -3.08
CA THR A 246 -17.44 2.55 -2.26
C THR A 246 -17.95 3.00 -0.88
N PRO A 247 -19.19 3.48 -0.68
CA PRO A 247 -19.67 3.85 0.65
C PRO A 247 -19.67 2.69 1.65
N MET A 248 -20.10 1.51 1.22
CA MET A 248 -20.12 0.30 2.05
C MET A 248 -18.70 -0.20 2.32
N GLU A 249 -17.87 -0.24 1.28
CA GLU A 249 -16.47 -0.68 1.35
C GLU A 249 -15.64 0.24 2.28
N ALA A 250 -15.94 1.55 2.28
CA ALA A 250 -15.31 2.54 3.15
C ALA A 250 -15.74 2.40 4.61
N ALA A 251 -17.03 2.22 4.87
CA ALA A 251 -17.53 1.98 6.23
C ALA A 251 -16.88 0.72 6.85
N ILE A 252 -16.87 -0.38 6.09
CA ILE A 252 -16.28 -1.65 6.53
C ILE A 252 -14.77 -1.54 6.67
N GLY A 253 -14.07 -1.02 5.65
CA GLY A 253 -12.62 -0.88 5.68
C GLY A 253 -12.12 0.00 6.81
N LEU A 254 -12.77 1.14 7.05
CA LEU A 254 -12.41 2.03 8.17
C LEU A 254 -12.68 1.36 9.52
N GLY A 255 -13.85 0.72 9.67
CA GLY A 255 -14.19 0.03 10.90
C GLY A 255 -13.24 -1.12 11.24
N LEU A 256 -12.79 -1.89 10.23
CA LEU A 256 -11.78 -2.93 10.41
C LEU A 256 -10.43 -2.35 10.87
N VAL A 257 -9.98 -1.23 10.28
CA VAL A 257 -8.76 -0.56 10.75
C VAL A 257 -8.90 -0.16 12.21
N VAL A 258 -10.01 0.50 12.60
CA VAL A 258 -10.24 0.91 13.99
C VAL A 258 -10.32 -0.29 14.93
N ALA A 259 -10.88 -1.42 14.50
CA ALA A 259 -10.98 -2.62 15.32
C ALA A 259 -9.61 -3.31 15.57
N GLU A 260 -8.65 -3.13 14.67
CA GLU A 260 -7.33 -3.77 14.73
C GLU A 260 -6.20 -2.87 15.26
N LEU A 261 -6.50 -1.60 15.55
CA LEU A 261 -5.56 -0.67 16.20
C LEU A 261 -5.43 -0.79 17.73
N PRO A 262 -6.42 -1.26 18.52
CA PRO A 262 -6.29 -1.39 19.96
C PRO A 262 -5.19 -2.41 20.30
N THR A 263 -4.24 -2.00 21.14
CA THR A 263 -3.44 -2.97 21.91
C THR A 263 -4.35 -3.62 22.95
N PRO A 264 -4.17 -4.92 23.29
CA PRO A 264 -4.91 -5.52 24.39
C PRO A 264 -4.75 -4.62 25.62
N PRO A 265 -5.84 -4.35 26.36
CA PRO A 265 -5.73 -3.52 27.55
C PRO A 265 -4.69 -4.18 28.46
N SER A 266 -3.61 -3.45 28.76
CA SER A 266 -2.68 -3.82 29.82
C SER A 266 -3.50 -4.23 31.02
N ALA A 267 -3.26 -5.43 31.55
CA ALA A 267 -4.07 -6.11 32.54
C ALA A 267 -4.47 -5.22 33.74
N THR A 268 -5.58 -4.52 33.60
CA THR A 268 -6.42 -4.01 34.68
C THR A 268 -7.86 -4.25 34.28
N ALA A 269 -8.18 -5.52 33.98
CA ALA A 269 -9.53 -5.98 34.21
C ALA A 269 -9.75 -5.90 35.73
N PRO A 270 -10.76 -5.16 36.23
CA PRO A 270 -11.13 -5.27 37.63
C PRO A 270 -11.49 -6.74 37.88
N SER A 271 -10.73 -7.41 38.75
CA SER A 271 -11.08 -8.76 39.20
C SER A 271 -12.54 -8.73 39.67
N PRO A 272 -13.40 -9.63 39.22
CA PRO A 272 -14.78 -9.64 39.69
C PRO A 272 -14.76 -9.82 41.21
N SER A 273 -15.18 -8.77 41.93
CA SER A 273 -15.33 -8.82 43.38
C SER A 273 -16.22 -10.01 43.71
N SER A 274 -15.76 -10.84 44.63
CA SER A 274 -16.50 -11.96 45.19
C SER A 274 -17.87 -11.50 45.70
N ARG A 275 -18.91 -11.67 44.88
CA ARG A 275 -20.28 -11.83 45.37
C ARG A 275 -20.67 -13.27 45.13
N ALA A 276 -20.38 -14.08 46.14
CA ALA A 276 -21.05 -15.34 46.36
C ALA A 276 -22.56 -15.11 46.31
N ARG A 277 -23.22 -15.68 45.29
CA ARG A 277 -24.61 -16.11 45.38
C ARG A 277 -24.71 -17.49 44.76
N SER A 278 -24.84 -18.45 45.67
CA SER A 278 -25.33 -19.79 45.45
C SER A 278 -26.63 -19.79 44.64
N ALA A 279 -26.67 -20.50 43.52
CA ALA A 279 -27.87 -21.17 43.02
C ALA A 279 -27.52 -22.15 41.90
N GLY A 280 -27.79 -23.44 42.13
CA GLY A 280 -28.45 -24.31 41.16
C GLY A 280 -27.61 -24.92 40.04
N ALA A 281 -27.38 -26.23 40.16
CA ALA A 281 -26.87 -27.12 39.13
C ALA A 281 -27.67 -27.12 37.81
N ALA A 282 -26.97 -27.34 36.69
CA ALA A 282 -27.33 -28.31 35.63
C ALA A 282 -26.25 -28.29 34.54
N GLY A 283 -25.66 -29.44 34.24
CA GLY A 283 -24.58 -29.59 33.25
C GLY A 283 -25.04 -29.59 31.80
N CYS A 284 -24.09 -29.48 30.87
CA CYS A 284 -23.93 -30.38 29.73
C CYS A 284 -22.62 -30.05 28.97
N GLN A 285 -21.69 -31.00 28.93
CA GLN A 285 -20.50 -30.97 28.08
C GLN A 285 -20.85 -31.51 26.69
N LEU A 286 -20.61 -30.75 25.62
CA LEU A 286 -20.39 -31.19 24.25
C LEU A 286 -19.60 -30.05 23.57
N GLY A 287 -18.47 -30.18 22.89
CA GLY A 287 -17.68 -31.29 22.38
C GLY A 287 -16.85 -30.68 21.23
N ARG A 288 -15.53 -30.57 21.40
CA ARG A 288 -14.59 -30.11 20.36
C ARG A 288 -14.61 -31.11 19.20
N VAL A 289 -14.76 -30.60 17.98
CA VAL A 289 -14.47 -31.37 16.77
C VAL A 289 -13.22 -30.78 16.15
N ASP A 290 -12.09 -31.40 16.43
CA ASP A 290 -10.88 -31.26 15.63
C ASP A 290 -11.11 -32.00 14.30
N ARG A 291 -10.80 -31.35 13.17
CA ARG A 291 -10.70 -32.03 11.88
C ARG A 291 -9.34 -31.73 11.24
N LEU A 292 -8.73 -32.84 10.84
CA LEU A 292 -7.70 -33.01 9.81
C LEU A 292 -8.03 -32.24 8.53
#